data_AF-A0A9P6UE46-F1
#
_entry.id   AF-A0A9P6UE46-F1
#
_cell.length_a   1.000
_cell.length_b   1.000
_cell.length_c   1.000
_cell.angle_alpha   90.00
_cell.angle_beta   90.00
_cell.angle_gamma   90.00
#
_symmetry.space_group_name_H-M   'P 1'
#
loop_
_entity.id
_entity.type
_entity.pdbx_description
1 polymer ?
#
loop_
_entity_poly.entity_id
_entity_poly.type
_entity_poly.pdbx_seq_one_letter_code
_entity_poly.pdbx_strand_id
1 'polypeptide(L)'
;MYMYEDKSPFLDPDFLSYFKAIQERSIKDMKEIDIDLRPILDYFRQQGPNEHLSISILTKKVCWLLGTCGFLRPSDIWFINLANPKFVLTDVSCKIPVVFPKETRGGSQIIKYPTIKSHDDPLLCPVRAIAEYLRRLEGHEIMIPHFKNETFLYRPLIRDVRSLKIPVINQTISNHIAEITNMLDLPKDETRPRARAIGPTAAIKNGARVDDVVVHGNWSSDVIVNNYYRLNRATATNFTSLVLS
;
A
#
# COMPACT_ATOMS: atom_id res chain seq x y z
N MET A 1 -38.59 26.70 -3.24
CA MET A 1 -37.54 27.71 -3.01
C MET A 1 -36.93 27.42 -1.64
N TYR A 2 -35.86 26.64 -1.61
CA TYR A 2 -35.01 26.47 -0.43
C TYR A 2 -33.60 26.76 -0.91
N MET A 3 -33.13 27.96 -0.61
CA MET A 3 -31.75 28.39 -0.83
C MET A 3 -30.90 27.61 0.18
N TYR A 4 -30.06 26.71 -0.30
CA TYR A 4 -28.96 26.19 0.51
C TYR A 4 -28.03 27.37 0.79
N GLU A 5 -28.04 27.86 2.02
CA GLU A 5 -26.99 28.77 2.50
C GLU A 5 -25.64 28.04 2.40
N ASP A 6 -24.76 28.62 1.60
CA ASP A 6 -23.37 28.25 1.46
C ASP A 6 -22.64 28.52 2.79
N LYS A 7 -22.64 27.53 3.69
CA LYS A 7 -21.78 27.53 4.88
C LYS A 7 -20.38 27.10 4.49
N SER A 8 -19.72 27.92 3.67
CA SER A 8 -18.26 27.98 3.68
C SER A 8 -17.83 28.45 5.07
N PRO A 9 -17.06 27.66 5.85
CA PRO A 9 -16.48 28.17 7.07
C PRO A 9 -15.41 29.16 6.65
N PHE A 10 -15.73 30.45 6.66
CA PHE A 10 -14.72 31.49 6.79
C PHE A 10 -13.99 31.22 8.11
N LEU A 11 -12.91 30.45 8.03
CA LEU A 11 -11.93 30.37 9.10
C LEU A 11 -11.40 31.78 9.28
N ASP A 12 -11.76 32.38 10.41
CA ASP A 12 -11.29 33.69 10.84
C ASP A 12 -9.76 33.79 10.62
N PRO A 13 -9.27 34.81 9.89
CA PRO A 13 -7.85 35.02 9.64
C PRO A 13 -6.98 34.97 10.91
N ASP A 14 -7.53 35.40 12.05
CA ASP A 14 -6.83 35.37 13.34
C ASP A 14 -6.71 33.93 13.86
N PHE A 15 -7.73 33.10 13.63
CA PHE A 15 -7.71 31.68 13.96
C PHE A 15 -6.70 30.90 13.10
N LEU A 16 -6.62 31.20 11.81
CA LEU A 16 -5.60 30.65 10.91
C LEU A 16 -4.20 31.06 11.35
N SER A 17 -4.03 32.34 11.69
CA SER A 17 -2.76 32.90 12.17
C SER A 17 -2.33 32.28 13.49
N TYR A 18 -3.27 32.03 14.40
CA TYR A 18 -3.04 31.34 15.67
C TYR A 18 -2.55 29.90 15.47
N PHE A 19 -3.25 29.09 14.66
CA PHE A 19 -2.80 27.71 14.40
C PHE A 19 -1.49 27.65 13.64
N LYS A 20 -1.25 28.59 12.72
CA LYS A 20 0.03 28.72 12.03
C LYS A 20 1.15 29.03 13.02
N ALA A 21 0.94 29.98 13.93
CA ALA A 21 1.90 30.33 14.98
C ALA A 21 2.17 29.15 15.94
N ILE A 22 1.17 28.34 16.27
CA ILE A 22 1.36 27.11 17.05
C ILE A 22 2.22 26.10 16.28
N GLN A 23 1.93 25.87 14.99
CA GLN A 23 2.69 24.93 14.17
C GLN A 23 4.14 25.38 13.96
N GLU A 24 4.38 26.66 13.72
CA GLU A 24 5.72 27.25 13.55
C GLU A 24 6.55 27.17 14.83
N ARG A 25 5.91 27.18 16.00
CA ARG A 25 6.58 26.99 17.30
C ARG A 25 6.78 25.53 17.68
N SER A 26 6.15 24.60 16.97
CA SER A 26 6.28 23.16 17.23
C SER A 26 7.53 22.60 16.56
N ILE A 27 8.38 21.93 17.33
CA ILE A 27 9.47 21.13 16.77
C ILE A 27 8.88 19.79 16.38
N LYS A 28 8.96 19.45 15.08
CA LYS A 28 8.59 18.13 14.58
C LYS A 28 9.85 17.32 14.39
N ASP A 29 9.97 16.29 15.21
CA ASP A 29 11.01 15.31 14.99
C ASP A 29 10.70 14.50 13.74
N MET A 30 11.74 14.28 12.97
CA MET A 30 11.69 13.62 11.69
C MET A 30 11.93 12.14 11.91
N LYS A 31 11.02 11.28 11.40
CA LYS A 31 11.20 9.82 11.54
C LYS A 31 12.55 9.37 11.00
N GLU A 32 13.24 8.57 11.81
CA GLU A 32 14.55 7.97 11.52
C GLU A 32 14.54 6.48 11.91
N ILE A 33 13.58 5.75 11.36
CA ILE A 33 13.43 4.31 11.61
C ILE A 33 14.13 3.58 10.47
N ASP A 34 15.29 2.99 10.74
CA ASP A 34 15.88 2.04 9.81
C ASP A 34 15.16 0.69 9.88
N ILE A 35 14.75 0.18 8.72
CA ILE A 35 13.96 -1.05 8.62
C ILE A 35 14.78 -2.10 7.94
N ASP A 36 15.08 -3.14 8.70
CA ASP A 36 15.63 -4.37 8.15
C ASP A 36 14.49 -5.30 7.71
N LEU A 37 14.38 -5.53 6.40
CA LEU A 37 13.39 -6.43 5.82
C LEU A 37 13.78 -7.90 5.92
N ARG A 38 15.03 -8.23 6.23
CA ARG A 38 15.54 -9.62 6.25
C ARG A 38 14.65 -10.58 7.03
N PRO A 39 14.16 -10.28 8.25
CA PRO A 39 13.28 -11.20 8.98
C PRO A 39 12.03 -11.64 8.19
N ILE A 40 11.41 -10.72 7.43
CA ILE A 40 10.23 -11.02 6.61
C ILE A 40 10.62 -11.79 5.35
N LEU A 41 11.71 -11.39 4.68
CA LEU A 41 12.17 -12.04 3.46
C LEU A 41 12.61 -13.49 3.76
N ASP A 42 13.32 -13.69 4.86
CA ASP A 42 13.75 -15.00 5.31
C ASP A 42 12.57 -15.86 5.75
N TYR A 43 11.57 -15.27 6.44
CA TYR A 43 10.30 -15.95 6.71
C TYR A 43 9.66 -16.46 5.41
N PHE A 44 9.51 -15.62 4.39
CA PHE A 44 8.92 -16.04 3.12
C PHE A 44 9.71 -17.15 2.42
N ARG A 45 11.04 -17.12 2.48
CA ARG A 45 11.88 -18.19 1.93
C ARG A 45 11.73 -19.49 2.71
N GLN A 46 11.69 -19.42 4.04
CA GLN A 46 11.51 -20.59 4.91
C GLN A 46 10.16 -21.27 4.72
N GLN A 47 9.11 -20.52 4.37
CA GLN A 47 7.81 -21.12 4.04
C GLN A 47 7.84 -21.94 2.73
N GLY A 48 8.83 -21.73 1.87
CA GLY A 48 9.00 -22.46 0.61
C GLY A 48 8.13 -21.95 -0.55
N PRO A 49 8.01 -22.77 -1.63
CA PRO A 49 7.27 -22.41 -2.84
C PRO A 49 5.80 -22.06 -2.60
N ASN A 50 5.26 -21.13 -3.41
CA ASN A 50 3.92 -20.59 -3.21
C ASN A 50 2.83 -21.68 -3.27
N GLU A 51 3.00 -22.66 -4.15
CA GLU A 51 2.12 -23.82 -4.34
C GLU A 51 1.96 -24.69 -3.08
N HIS A 52 2.97 -24.70 -2.19
CA HIS A 52 2.96 -25.48 -0.96
C HIS A 52 2.40 -24.71 0.25
N LEU A 53 2.21 -23.40 0.13
CA LEU A 53 1.69 -22.58 1.23
C LEU A 53 0.23 -22.92 1.53
N SER A 54 -0.17 -22.90 2.79
CA SER A 54 -1.61 -22.89 3.11
C SER A 54 -2.28 -21.63 2.58
N ILE A 55 -3.59 -21.66 2.34
CA ILE A 55 -4.34 -20.48 1.87
C ILE A 55 -4.19 -19.29 2.84
N SER A 56 -4.11 -19.57 4.14
CA SER A 56 -3.90 -18.55 5.18
C SER A 56 -2.56 -17.83 5.02
N ILE A 57 -1.46 -18.58 4.88
CA ILE A 57 -0.12 -18.01 4.73
C ILE A 57 0.00 -17.27 3.40
N LEU A 58 -0.49 -17.87 2.31
CA LEU A 58 -0.48 -17.23 0.99
C LEU A 58 -1.28 -15.91 0.99
N THR A 59 -2.44 -15.88 1.65
CA THR A 59 -3.28 -14.66 1.76
C THR A 59 -2.52 -13.54 2.46
N LYS A 60 -1.84 -13.84 3.57
CA LYS A 60 -1.03 -12.86 4.32
C LYS A 60 0.14 -12.34 3.49
N LYS A 61 0.86 -13.25 2.81
CA LYS A 61 1.95 -12.94 1.90
C LYS A 61 1.49 -12.00 0.77
N VAL A 62 0.39 -12.34 0.08
CA VAL A 62 -0.20 -11.50 -0.98
C VAL A 62 -0.61 -10.14 -0.43
N CYS A 63 -1.33 -10.08 0.69
CA CYS A 63 -1.73 -8.80 1.32
C CYS A 63 -0.51 -7.92 1.62
N TRP A 64 0.55 -8.50 2.20
CA TRP A 64 1.76 -7.76 2.56
C TRP A 64 2.53 -7.28 1.32
N LEU A 65 2.69 -8.13 0.30
CA LEU A 65 3.34 -7.78 -0.96
C LEU A 65 2.56 -6.72 -1.74
N LEU A 66 1.22 -6.76 -1.75
CA LEU A 66 0.40 -5.69 -2.32
C LEU A 66 0.61 -4.35 -1.58
N GLY A 67 0.68 -4.41 -0.24
CA GLY A 67 0.90 -3.23 0.59
C GLY A 67 2.28 -2.60 0.41
N THR A 68 3.32 -3.43 0.30
CA THR A 68 4.73 -3.00 0.23
C THR A 68 5.23 -2.79 -1.18
N CYS A 69 5.00 -3.72 -2.11
CA CYS A 69 5.44 -3.59 -3.51
C CYS A 69 4.48 -2.74 -4.34
N GLY A 70 3.19 -2.70 -4.00
CA GLY A 70 2.20 -1.86 -4.69
C GLY A 70 1.93 -0.51 -4.01
N PHE A 71 2.58 -0.24 -2.88
CA PHE A 71 2.32 0.90 -2.00
C PHE A 71 0.83 1.02 -1.63
N LEU A 72 0.09 -0.07 -1.51
CA LEU A 72 -1.37 -0.04 -1.31
C LEU A 72 -1.76 0.06 0.16
N ARG A 73 -2.80 0.85 0.46
CA ARG A 73 -3.46 0.81 1.77
C ARG A 73 -4.34 -0.44 1.88
N PRO A 74 -4.67 -0.90 3.09
CA PRO A 74 -5.65 -1.99 3.26
C PRO A 74 -6.98 -1.73 2.53
N SER A 75 -7.47 -0.48 2.55
CA SER A 75 -8.68 -0.09 1.81
C SER A 75 -8.50 -0.18 0.29
N ASP A 76 -7.30 0.08 -0.23
CA ASP A 76 -7.04 -0.04 -1.65
C ASP A 76 -7.07 -1.51 -2.09
N ILE A 77 -6.47 -2.38 -1.27
CA ILE A 77 -6.48 -3.82 -1.49
C ILE A 77 -7.91 -4.37 -1.42
N TRP A 78 -8.71 -3.86 -0.49
CA TRP A 78 -10.12 -4.22 -0.35
C TRP A 78 -10.92 -3.95 -1.63
N PHE A 79 -10.62 -2.85 -2.32
CA PHE A 79 -11.31 -2.45 -3.55
C PHE A 79 -10.59 -2.82 -4.85
N ILE A 80 -9.70 -3.81 -4.82
CA ILE A 80 -9.19 -4.40 -6.07
C ILE A 80 -10.34 -5.11 -6.79
N ASN A 81 -10.59 -4.74 -8.05
CA ASN A 81 -11.66 -5.33 -8.87
C ASN A 81 -11.12 -6.28 -9.94
N LEU A 82 -11.14 -7.59 -9.67
CA LEU A 82 -10.71 -8.63 -10.60
C LEU A 82 -11.60 -8.79 -11.84
N ALA A 83 -12.80 -8.18 -11.87
CA ALA A 83 -13.68 -8.19 -13.05
C ALA A 83 -13.41 -7.01 -13.99
N ASN A 84 -12.55 -6.06 -13.58
CA ASN A 84 -12.20 -4.94 -14.44
C ASN A 84 -11.26 -5.42 -15.57
N PRO A 85 -11.54 -5.09 -16.84
CA PRO A 85 -10.76 -5.58 -17.99
C PRO A 85 -9.30 -5.11 -18.03
N LYS A 86 -8.94 -4.12 -17.23
CA LYS A 86 -7.55 -3.65 -17.06
C LYS A 86 -6.80 -4.37 -15.94
N PHE A 87 -7.43 -5.34 -15.27
CA PHE A 87 -6.70 -6.33 -14.49
C PHE A 87 -5.90 -7.20 -15.46
N VAL A 88 -4.57 -7.10 -15.39
CA VAL A 88 -3.68 -7.85 -16.29
C VAL A 88 -2.58 -8.48 -15.45
N LEU A 89 -2.51 -9.80 -15.47
CA LEU A 89 -1.44 -10.58 -14.87
C LEU A 89 -0.63 -11.24 -15.97
N THR A 90 0.68 -11.00 -15.97
CA THR A 90 1.66 -11.63 -16.86
C THR A 90 2.80 -12.18 -16.02
N ASP A 91 3.74 -12.91 -16.63
CA ASP A 91 4.91 -13.44 -15.92
C ASP A 91 5.82 -12.34 -15.35
N VAL A 92 5.77 -11.13 -15.93
CA VAL A 92 6.66 -10.01 -15.58
C VAL A 92 5.98 -8.92 -14.74
N SER A 93 4.64 -8.89 -14.70
CA SER A 93 3.93 -7.84 -13.96
C SER A 93 2.46 -8.16 -13.67
N CYS A 94 1.91 -7.50 -12.66
CA CYS A 94 0.49 -7.48 -12.35
C CYS A 94 -0.01 -6.05 -12.28
N LYS A 95 -0.90 -5.66 -13.21
CA LYS A 95 -1.62 -4.39 -13.22
C LYS A 95 -2.95 -4.56 -12.49
N ILE A 96 -3.13 -3.79 -11.42
CA ILE A 96 -4.16 -4.01 -10.43
C ILE A 96 -5.13 -2.81 -10.42
N PRO A 97 -6.36 -2.94 -10.92
CA PRO A 97 -7.38 -1.91 -10.86
C PRO A 97 -7.97 -1.82 -9.45
N VAL A 98 -7.81 -0.67 -8.81
CA VAL A 98 -8.45 -0.34 -7.53
C VAL A 98 -9.55 0.68 -7.79
N VAL A 99 -10.79 0.28 -7.53
CA VAL A 99 -11.97 1.12 -7.72
C VAL A 99 -12.25 1.95 -6.46
N PHE A 100 -12.83 3.14 -6.64
CA PHE A 100 -13.19 4.05 -5.54
C PHE A 100 -12.12 4.20 -4.43
N PRO A 101 -10.84 4.45 -4.78
CA PRO A 101 -9.82 4.70 -3.78
C PRO A 101 -10.17 5.96 -2.97
N LYS A 102 -9.42 6.23 -1.90
CA LYS A 102 -9.65 7.43 -1.09
C LYS A 102 -9.35 8.71 -1.87
N GLU A 103 -8.37 8.65 -2.76
CA GLU A 103 -7.98 9.76 -3.63
C GLU A 103 -9.10 10.12 -4.62
N THR A 104 -9.30 11.42 -4.83
CA THR A 104 -10.16 11.99 -5.87
C THR A 104 -9.31 12.81 -6.83
N ARG A 105 -9.83 13.07 -8.03
CA ARG A 105 -9.21 13.99 -9.00
C ARG A 105 -10.25 14.97 -9.49
N GLY A 106 -10.04 16.26 -9.24
CA GLY A 106 -11.05 17.30 -9.52
C GLY A 106 -12.39 17.02 -8.83
N GLY A 107 -12.36 16.52 -7.58
CA GLY A 107 -13.57 16.16 -6.83
C GLY A 107 -14.22 14.83 -7.23
N SER A 108 -13.80 14.22 -8.35
CA SER A 108 -14.39 12.98 -8.87
C SER A 108 -13.69 11.74 -8.31
N GLN A 109 -14.46 10.66 -8.09
CA GLN A 109 -13.92 9.33 -7.80
C GLN A 109 -13.11 8.83 -9.00
N ILE A 110 -12.01 8.12 -8.75
CA ILE A 110 -11.13 7.60 -9.80
C ILE A 110 -11.00 6.08 -9.73
N ILE A 111 -10.36 5.49 -10.74
CA ILE A 111 -9.81 4.13 -10.67
C ILE A 111 -8.30 4.28 -10.84
N LYS A 112 -7.52 3.67 -9.95
CA LYS A 112 -6.06 3.62 -10.09
C LYS A 112 -5.61 2.25 -10.58
N TYR A 113 -4.46 2.21 -11.26
CA TYR A 113 -3.90 0.99 -11.86
C TYR A 113 -2.43 0.78 -11.44
N PRO A 114 -2.13 0.63 -10.13
CA PRO A 114 -0.81 0.24 -9.67
C PRO A 114 -0.31 -1.01 -10.42
N THR A 115 0.96 -1.02 -10.79
CA THR A 115 1.58 -2.13 -11.50
C THR A 115 2.75 -2.67 -10.69
N ILE A 116 2.64 -3.91 -10.24
CA ILE A 116 3.71 -4.59 -9.50
C ILE A 116 4.51 -5.44 -10.47
N LYS A 117 5.84 -5.44 -10.36
CA LYS A 117 6.73 -6.22 -11.22
C LYS A 117 7.09 -7.57 -10.61
N SER A 118 7.48 -8.52 -11.46
CA SER A 118 8.06 -9.80 -11.01
C SER A 118 9.39 -9.56 -10.29
N HIS A 119 9.84 -10.60 -9.59
CA HIS A 119 11.11 -10.62 -8.89
C HIS A 119 11.81 -11.93 -9.27
N ASP A 120 13.13 -11.89 -9.36
CA ASP A 120 13.92 -13.04 -9.84
C ASP A 120 13.88 -14.22 -8.87
N ASP A 121 13.93 -13.94 -7.56
CA ASP A 121 13.63 -14.94 -6.52
C ASP A 121 12.12 -15.28 -6.54
N PRO A 122 11.72 -16.49 -6.97
CA PRO A 122 10.32 -16.86 -7.09
C PRO A 122 9.62 -16.97 -5.73
N LEU A 123 10.36 -17.19 -4.65
CA LEU A 123 9.82 -17.26 -3.30
C LEU A 123 9.46 -15.86 -2.77
N LEU A 124 10.08 -14.81 -3.29
CA LEU A 124 9.77 -13.43 -2.94
C LEU A 124 8.90 -12.72 -3.99
N CYS A 125 8.61 -13.39 -5.11
CA CYS A 125 7.97 -12.75 -6.24
C CYS A 125 6.48 -12.44 -5.99
N PRO A 126 6.07 -11.15 -6.00
CA PRO A 126 4.67 -10.77 -5.80
C PRO A 126 3.78 -11.22 -6.95
N VAL A 127 4.25 -11.18 -8.19
CA VAL A 127 3.51 -11.66 -9.36
C VAL A 127 3.19 -13.14 -9.25
N ARG A 128 4.16 -13.98 -8.88
CA ARG A 128 3.95 -15.43 -8.67
C ARG A 128 3.04 -15.73 -7.49
N ALA A 129 3.18 -14.99 -6.38
CA ALA A 129 2.29 -15.17 -5.23
C ALA A 129 0.84 -14.80 -5.57
N ILE A 130 0.61 -13.71 -6.31
CA ILE A 130 -0.72 -13.31 -6.79
C ILE A 130 -1.26 -14.37 -7.77
N ALA A 131 -0.45 -14.85 -8.70
CA ALA A 131 -0.86 -15.88 -9.67
C ALA A 131 -1.34 -17.16 -8.97
N GLU A 132 -0.54 -17.69 -8.03
CA GLU A 132 -0.92 -18.87 -7.26
C GLU A 132 -2.17 -18.61 -6.40
N TYR A 133 -2.31 -17.41 -5.83
CA TYR A 133 -3.52 -17.07 -5.07
C TYR A 133 -4.76 -17.07 -5.96
N LEU A 134 -4.69 -16.46 -7.15
CA LEU A 134 -5.80 -16.45 -8.11
C LEU A 134 -6.16 -17.86 -8.59
N ARG A 135 -5.17 -18.72 -8.82
CA ARG A 135 -5.41 -20.13 -9.16
C ARG A 135 -6.27 -20.84 -8.10
N ARG A 136 -6.06 -20.53 -6.82
CA ARG A 136 -6.89 -21.07 -5.72
C ARG A 136 -8.28 -20.46 -5.64
N LEU A 137 -8.51 -19.31 -6.26
CA LEU A 137 -9.83 -18.69 -6.34
C LEU A 137 -10.67 -19.22 -7.52
N GLU A 138 -10.09 -19.99 -8.44
CA GLU A 138 -10.82 -20.60 -9.56
C GLU A 138 -12.01 -21.42 -9.03
N GLY A 139 -13.19 -21.22 -9.64
CA GLY A 139 -14.45 -21.85 -9.22
C GLY A 139 -15.12 -21.21 -7.99
N HIS A 140 -14.58 -20.09 -7.49
CA HIS A 140 -15.10 -19.33 -6.36
C HIS A 140 -15.37 -17.86 -6.75
N GLU A 141 -15.79 -17.63 -7.99
CA GLU A 141 -16.09 -16.30 -8.51
C GLU A 141 -17.29 -15.69 -7.76
N ILE A 142 -17.10 -14.47 -7.27
CA ILE A 142 -18.16 -13.68 -6.65
C ILE A 142 -18.18 -12.26 -7.20
N MET A 143 -19.37 -11.71 -7.36
CA MET A 143 -19.60 -10.30 -7.62
C MET A 143 -20.39 -9.74 -6.44
N ILE A 144 -19.93 -8.64 -5.87
CA ILE A 144 -20.64 -7.98 -4.76
C ILE A 144 -20.86 -6.49 -5.07
N PRO A 145 -21.95 -5.89 -4.56
CA PRO A 145 -22.14 -4.45 -4.54
C PRO A 145 -21.00 -3.74 -3.83
N HIS A 146 -20.60 -2.58 -4.35
CA HIS A 146 -19.60 -1.74 -3.71
C HIS A 146 -20.26 -0.88 -2.62
N PHE A 147 -19.65 -0.79 -1.43
CA PHE A 147 -20.26 -0.11 -0.28
C PHE A 147 -20.53 1.40 -0.49
N LYS A 148 -19.76 2.08 -1.36
CA LYS A 148 -20.02 3.49 -1.76
C LYS A 148 -21.05 3.65 -2.87
N ASN A 149 -21.31 2.58 -3.63
CA ASN A 149 -22.21 2.60 -4.77
C ASN A 149 -22.74 1.18 -5.00
N GLU A 150 -23.93 0.92 -4.47
CA GLU A 150 -24.56 -0.41 -4.51
C GLU A 150 -24.89 -0.89 -5.93
N THR A 151 -24.99 0.03 -6.89
CA THR A 151 -25.19 -0.31 -8.32
C THR A 151 -23.89 -0.78 -9.00
N PHE A 152 -22.73 -0.48 -8.41
CA PHE A 152 -21.45 -0.91 -8.94
C PHE A 152 -21.07 -2.28 -8.37
N LEU A 153 -21.13 -3.31 -9.19
CA LEU A 153 -20.64 -4.64 -8.83
C LEU A 153 -19.13 -4.76 -9.08
N TYR A 154 -18.42 -5.40 -8.16
CA TYR A 154 -17.01 -5.70 -8.32
C TYR A 154 -16.67 -7.10 -7.82
N ARG A 155 -15.59 -7.68 -8.36
CA ARG A 155 -15.03 -8.95 -7.90
C ARG A 155 -13.83 -8.64 -7.00
N PRO A 156 -13.96 -8.70 -5.66
CA PRO A 156 -12.85 -8.34 -4.77
C PRO A 156 -11.68 -9.31 -4.97
N LEU A 157 -10.44 -8.94 -4.64
CA LEU A 157 -9.32 -9.89 -4.70
C LEU A 157 -9.27 -10.80 -3.46
N ILE A 158 -9.18 -10.21 -2.27
CA ILE A 158 -8.93 -10.96 -1.04
C ILE A 158 -10.21 -11.62 -0.51
N ARG A 159 -10.09 -12.89 -0.13
CA ARG A 159 -11.16 -13.76 0.39
C ARG A 159 -10.89 -14.24 1.81
N ASP A 160 -11.95 -14.65 2.50
CA ASP A 160 -11.84 -15.24 3.83
C ASP A 160 -11.14 -16.60 3.73
N VAL A 161 -10.16 -16.82 4.59
CA VAL A 161 -9.33 -18.03 4.58
C VAL A 161 -10.11 -19.30 4.95
N ARG A 162 -11.28 -19.17 5.59
CA ARG A 162 -12.20 -20.27 5.93
C ARG A 162 -13.21 -20.52 4.81
N SER A 163 -13.48 -19.53 3.96
CA SER A 163 -14.37 -19.67 2.81
C SER A 163 -14.01 -18.69 1.70
N LEU A 164 -13.49 -19.24 0.60
CA LEU A 164 -13.08 -18.45 -0.57
C LEU A 164 -14.24 -17.79 -1.34
N LYS A 165 -15.48 -18.08 -0.95
CA LYS A 165 -16.70 -17.44 -1.49
C LYS A 165 -17.06 -16.14 -0.77
N ILE A 166 -16.34 -15.78 0.28
CA ILE A 166 -16.65 -14.61 1.10
C ILE A 166 -15.52 -13.59 0.97
N PRO A 167 -15.80 -12.33 0.60
CA PRO A 167 -14.79 -11.29 0.62
C PRO A 167 -14.55 -10.80 2.05
N VAL A 168 -13.32 -10.43 2.36
CA VAL A 168 -12.99 -9.86 3.66
C VAL A 168 -13.14 -8.34 3.67
N ILE A 169 -13.26 -7.76 4.86
CA ILE A 169 -13.27 -6.31 5.07
C ILE A 169 -11.84 -5.74 5.19
N ASN A 170 -11.72 -4.41 5.09
CA ASN A 170 -10.46 -3.69 5.24
C ASN A 170 -9.69 -4.02 6.53
N GLN A 171 -10.40 -4.24 7.65
CA GLN A 171 -9.76 -4.53 8.93
C GLN A 171 -9.02 -5.88 8.90
N THR A 172 -9.63 -6.91 8.30
CA THR A 172 -8.99 -8.22 8.14
C THR A 172 -7.73 -8.13 7.29
N ILE A 173 -7.78 -7.37 6.18
CA ILE A 173 -6.59 -7.11 5.34
C ILE A 173 -5.50 -6.40 6.15
N SER A 174 -5.89 -5.39 6.95
CA SER A 174 -4.94 -4.70 7.83
C SER A 174 -4.29 -5.65 8.83
N ASN A 175 -5.05 -6.59 9.40
CA ASN A 175 -4.53 -7.59 10.33
C ASN A 175 -3.54 -8.54 9.64
N HIS A 176 -3.87 -9.06 8.45
CA HIS A 176 -2.95 -9.90 7.67
C HIS A 176 -1.62 -9.20 7.36
N ILE A 177 -1.67 -7.91 6.99
CA ILE A 177 -0.47 -7.11 6.77
C ILE A 177 0.31 -6.93 8.07
N ALA A 178 -0.39 -6.63 9.17
CA ALA A 178 0.22 -6.42 10.47
C ALA A 178 0.92 -7.67 10.98
N GLU A 179 0.34 -8.86 10.82
CA GLU A 179 0.95 -10.12 11.23
C GLU A 179 2.31 -10.36 10.58
N ILE A 180 2.46 -10.09 9.28
CA ILE A 180 3.75 -10.18 8.59
C ILE A 180 4.67 -9.03 9.02
N THR A 181 4.13 -7.81 9.07
CA THR A 181 4.92 -6.64 9.48
C THR A 181 5.45 -6.79 10.91
N ASN A 182 4.77 -7.54 11.77
CA ASN A 182 5.16 -7.82 13.16
C ASN A 182 6.47 -8.60 13.30
N MET A 183 6.95 -9.22 12.21
CA MET A 183 8.23 -9.92 12.19
C MET A 183 9.43 -8.97 12.07
N LEU A 184 9.23 -7.69 11.75
CA LEU A 184 10.34 -6.73 11.78
C LEU A 184 10.88 -6.61 13.20
N ASP A 185 12.20 -6.71 13.29
CA ASP A 185 12.95 -6.34 14.47
C ASP A 185 13.04 -4.81 14.52
N LEU A 186 12.37 -4.21 15.50
CA LEU A 186 12.31 -2.76 15.68
C LEU A 186 12.83 -2.44 17.08
N PRO A 187 13.49 -1.28 17.26
CA PRO A 187 13.87 -0.81 18.58
C PRO A 187 12.67 -0.80 19.54
N LYS A 188 12.96 -1.02 20.82
CA LYS A 188 11.95 -0.94 21.87
C LYS A 188 11.27 0.43 21.81
N ASP A 189 9.94 0.44 21.98
CA ASP A 189 9.08 1.64 21.98
C ASP A 189 8.81 2.29 20.60
N GLU A 190 9.36 1.75 19.51
CA GLU A 190 9.05 2.25 18.16
C GLU A 190 7.67 1.83 17.66
N THR A 191 6.96 2.78 17.03
CA THR A 191 5.66 2.48 16.43
C THR A 191 5.87 1.74 15.12
N ARG A 192 5.28 0.55 15.01
CA ARG A 192 5.41 -0.28 13.83
C ARG A 192 4.91 0.45 12.57
N PRO A 193 5.74 0.55 11.51
CA PRO A 193 5.38 1.29 10.32
C PRO A 193 4.33 0.57 9.49
N ARG A 194 3.57 1.34 8.71
CA ARG A 194 2.59 0.79 7.76
C ARG A 194 3.33 0.22 6.53
N ALA A 195 2.85 -0.89 5.97
CA ALA A 195 3.39 -1.48 4.73
C ALA A 195 3.55 -0.46 3.58
N ARG A 196 2.59 0.46 3.42
CA ARG A 196 2.65 1.54 2.44
C ARG A 196 3.81 2.53 2.63
N ALA A 197 4.37 2.62 3.83
CA ALA A 197 5.56 3.44 4.14
C ALA A 197 6.87 2.62 4.08
N ILE A 198 6.79 1.32 4.38
CA ILE A 198 7.92 0.39 4.28
C ILE A 198 8.44 0.32 2.84
N GLY A 199 7.54 0.07 1.89
CA GLY A 199 7.86 -0.06 0.46
C GLY A 199 8.69 1.10 -0.11
N PRO A 200 8.21 2.36 -0.08
CA PRO A 200 8.94 3.49 -0.65
C PRO A 200 10.25 3.76 0.08
N THR A 201 10.29 3.57 1.41
CA THR A 201 11.53 3.74 2.19
C THR A 201 12.59 2.72 1.75
N ALA A 202 12.21 1.45 1.65
CA ALA A 202 13.12 0.40 1.20
C ALA A 202 13.57 0.64 -0.25
N ALA A 203 12.68 1.04 -1.15
CA ALA A 203 13.02 1.34 -2.54
C ALA A 203 14.06 2.47 -2.65
N ILE A 204 13.84 3.60 -1.95
CA ILE A 204 14.76 4.74 -1.96
C ILE A 204 16.12 4.36 -1.34
N LYS A 205 16.12 3.60 -0.23
CA LYS A 205 17.35 3.09 0.40
C LYS A 205 18.17 2.21 -0.56
N ASN A 206 17.50 1.52 -1.48
CA ASN A 206 18.14 0.71 -2.53
C ASN A 206 18.33 1.46 -3.87
N GLY A 207 18.24 2.79 -3.87
CA GLY A 207 18.63 3.63 -5.02
C GLY A 207 17.48 4.04 -5.95
N ALA A 208 16.23 3.73 -5.63
CA ALA A 208 15.10 4.24 -6.41
C ALA A 208 15.02 5.78 -6.32
N ARG A 209 14.72 6.43 -7.46
CA ARG A 209 14.47 7.87 -7.48
C ARG A 209 13.15 8.17 -6.78
N VAL A 210 13.11 9.31 -6.08
CA VAL A 210 11.89 9.76 -5.40
C VAL A 210 10.75 9.99 -6.41
N ASP A 211 11.06 10.51 -7.60
CA ASP A 211 10.07 10.73 -8.67
C ASP A 211 9.36 9.43 -9.08
N ASP A 212 10.12 8.34 -9.25
CA ASP A 212 9.56 7.03 -9.63
C ASP A 212 8.66 6.49 -8.50
N VAL A 213 9.07 6.70 -7.26
CA VAL A 213 8.29 6.34 -6.06
C VAL A 213 7.00 7.17 -5.96
N VAL A 214 7.04 8.46 -6.28
CA VAL A 214 5.86 9.36 -6.35
C VAL A 214 4.85 8.85 -7.37
N VAL A 215 5.31 8.53 -8.58
CA VAL A 215 4.47 8.00 -9.66
C VAL A 215 3.88 6.64 -9.27
N HIS A 216 4.71 5.72 -8.77
CA HIS A 216 4.29 4.37 -8.39
C HIS A 216 3.26 4.38 -7.25
N GLY A 217 3.45 5.24 -6.25
CA GLY A 217 2.51 5.41 -5.14
C GLY A 217 1.25 6.21 -5.48
N ASN A 218 1.16 6.77 -6.68
CA ASN A 218 0.12 7.70 -7.11
C ASN A 218 -0.05 8.87 -6.13
N TRP A 219 1.07 9.50 -5.76
CA TRP A 219 1.11 10.67 -4.89
C TRP A 219 1.22 11.96 -5.69
N SER A 220 0.73 13.08 -5.14
CA SER A 220 0.71 14.38 -5.84
C SER A 220 2.07 15.07 -5.92
N SER A 221 2.99 14.72 -5.02
CA SER A 221 4.34 15.28 -4.97
C SER A 221 5.28 14.44 -4.10
N ASP A 222 6.58 14.69 -4.23
CA ASP A 222 7.65 14.18 -3.37
C ASP A 222 7.52 14.64 -1.91
N VAL A 223 6.99 15.85 -1.68
CA VAL A 223 6.68 16.37 -0.33
C VAL A 223 5.77 15.40 0.44
N ILE A 224 4.79 14.81 -0.23
CA ILE A 224 3.91 13.81 0.40
C ILE A 224 4.69 12.56 0.82
N VAL A 225 5.62 12.10 -0.02
CA VAL A 225 6.46 10.94 0.29
C VAL A 225 7.35 11.26 1.49
N ASN A 226 8.09 12.35 1.44
CA ASN A 226 9.05 12.75 2.46
C ASN A 226 8.41 13.05 3.82
N ASN A 227 7.19 13.59 3.84
CA ASN A 227 6.52 13.95 5.09
C ASN A 227 5.75 12.79 5.74
N TYR A 228 5.16 11.89 4.93
CA TYR A 228 4.21 10.90 5.45
C TYR A 228 4.62 9.44 5.30
N TYR A 229 5.44 9.12 4.29
CA TYR A 229 5.74 7.73 3.92
C TYR A 229 7.21 7.35 4.04
N ARG A 230 8.12 8.34 4.07
CA ARG A 230 9.55 8.11 4.23
C ARG A 230 9.88 7.95 5.71
N LEU A 231 10.35 6.76 6.09
CA LEU A 231 10.63 6.39 7.48
C LEU A 231 12.07 6.68 7.89
N ASN A 232 12.97 6.80 6.91
CA ASN A 232 14.36 7.18 7.08
C ASN A 232 14.81 8.07 5.89
N ARG A 233 15.65 9.08 6.15
CA ARG A 233 16.18 10.01 5.14
C ARG A 233 17.56 9.67 4.59
N ALA A 234 18.16 8.58 5.04
CA ALA A 234 19.34 8.01 4.41
C ALA A 234 19.09 7.84 2.90
N THR A 235 20.11 8.19 2.12
CA THR A 235 20.14 8.02 0.67
C THR A 235 21.10 6.89 0.33
N ALA A 236 20.83 6.15 -0.74
CA ALA A 236 21.79 5.18 -1.28
C ALA A 236 23.08 5.86 -1.76
N THR A 237 22.98 7.13 -2.20
CA THR A 237 24.09 7.93 -2.68
C THR A 237 25.05 8.31 -1.56
N ASN A 238 26.33 7.98 -1.72
CA ASN A 238 27.40 8.46 -0.85
C ASN A 238 27.87 9.85 -1.30
N PHE A 239 27.20 10.89 -0.78
CA PHE A 239 27.55 12.27 -1.12
C PHE A 239 28.95 12.66 -0.66
N THR A 240 29.46 12.10 0.43
CA THR A 240 30.84 12.38 0.89
C THR A 240 31.85 11.97 -0.16
N SER A 241 31.71 10.77 -0.74
CA SER A 241 32.58 10.34 -1.84
C SER A 241 32.43 11.19 -3.10
N LEU A 242 31.23 11.67 -3.42
CA LEU A 242 30.99 12.54 -4.59
C LEU A 242 31.52 13.97 -4.41
N VAL A 243 31.51 14.49 -3.18
CA VAL A 243 32.01 15.84 -2.87
C VAL A 243 33.54 15.85 -2.80
N LEU A 244 34.14 14.74 -2.37
CA LEU A 244 35.58 14.59 -2.19
C LEU A 244 36.29 13.90 -3.37
N SER A 245 35.59 13.69 -4.50
CA SER A 245 36.15 13.16 -5.75
C SER A 245 36.70 14.26 -6.63
#